data_AF-A0A431WWK6-F1
#
_entry.id   AF-A0A431WWK6-F1
#
_cell.length_a   1.000
_cell.length_b   1.000
_cell.length_c   1.000
_cell.angle_alpha   90.00
_cell.angle_beta   90.00
_cell.angle_gamma   90.00
#
_symmetry.space_group_name_H-M   'P 1'
#
loop_
_entity.id
_entity.type
_entity.pdbx_description
1 polymer ?
#
loop_
_entity_poly.entity_id
_entity_poly.type
_entity_poly.pdbx_seq_one_letter_code
_entity_poly.pdbx_strand_id
1 'polypeptide(L)'
;MKRKEKLITLAAECGSISECPYCDFKLEKIPKRKSKCKSCKKPIYPRKEPLSNEYKLYREGDLFLLDELMAFSEGTWDDWYKYNKGILDARKELAVNWKVDETEVPIPDARWRKLNNDLVTSTQEQDWDKLNLTYSDMLYRVSIEDSSAKTPVNELVAGLMVTGYYKKNYLGEYGSNGPQTSRIALLTTDPDEVYDLIKDTQTAQSCCAMMNISLETIIKRYKAQLIRDNETREEIQQSNGEYKVTLEVDLEPIQKALKTEPKKNKSSNLWIIVIVLVVLGALALQG
;
A
#
# COMPACT_ATOMS: atom_id res chain seq x y z
N MET A 1 -1.40 24.66 -1.82
CA MET A 1 -2.32 25.65 -2.43
C MET A 1 -2.72 25.26 -3.86
N LYS A 2 -1.80 25.12 -4.82
CA LYS A 2 -2.15 24.83 -6.23
C LYS A 2 -3.06 23.61 -6.51
N ARG A 3 -3.01 22.52 -5.73
CA ARG A 3 -3.93 21.37 -5.92
C ARG A 3 -5.33 21.64 -5.39
N LYS A 4 -5.47 22.23 -4.19
CA LYS A 4 -6.78 22.62 -3.61
C LYS A 4 -7.54 23.56 -4.56
N GLU A 5 -6.86 24.54 -5.17
CA GLU A 5 -7.46 25.42 -6.19
C GLU A 5 -7.93 24.64 -7.43
N LYS A 6 -7.11 23.71 -7.94
CA LYS A 6 -7.47 22.84 -9.06
C LYS A 6 -8.68 21.95 -8.78
N LEU A 7 -8.95 21.60 -7.51
CA LEU A 7 -10.09 20.75 -7.17
C LEU A 7 -11.42 21.41 -7.46
N ILE A 8 -11.53 22.73 -7.29
CA ILE A 8 -12.76 23.46 -7.62
C ILE A 8 -13.04 23.38 -9.13
N THR A 9 -12.00 23.58 -9.94
CA THR A 9 -12.10 23.43 -11.40
C THR A 9 -12.45 21.99 -11.80
N LEU A 10 -11.74 21.00 -11.24
CA LEU A 10 -12.00 19.59 -11.51
C LEU A 10 -13.41 19.15 -11.07
N ALA A 11 -13.92 19.66 -9.95
CA ALA A 11 -15.29 19.37 -9.48
C ALA A 11 -16.35 19.89 -10.46
N ALA A 12 -16.12 21.04 -11.07
CA ALA A 12 -17.00 21.61 -12.08
C ALA A 12 -16.98 20.81 -13.39
N GLU A 13 -15.80 20.37 -13.82
CA GLU A 13 -15.59 19.62 -15.07
C GLU A 13 -15.94 18.12 -14.96
N CYS A 14 -15.93 17.56 -13.75
CA CYS A 14 -16.16 16.13 -13.56
C CYS A 14 -17.64 15.75 -13.47
N GLY A 15 -17.95 14.62 -14.11
CA GLY A 15 -19.28 14.02 -14.15
C GLY A 15 -20.29 14.80 -15.00
N SER A 16 -21.45 14.19 -15.24
CA SER A 16 -22.51 14.75 -16.08
C SER A 16 -23.88 14.65 -15.41
N ILE A 17 -24.76 15.60 -15.68
CA ILE A 17 -26.09 15.68 -15.03
C ILE A 17 -27.20 14.96 -15.81
N SER A 18 -26.99 14.66 -17.09
CA SER A 18 -28.06 14.14 -17.96
C SER A 18 -27.58 13.20 -19.07
N GLU A 19 -26.27 13.05 -19.25
CA GLU A 19 -25.65 12.34 -20.38
C GLU A 19 -24.67 11.28 -19.88
N CYS A 20 -24.40 10.26 -20.69
CA CYS A 20 -23.41 9.26 -20.33
C CYS A 20 -22.00 9.86 -20.37
N PRO A 21 -21.20 9.79 -19.28
CA PRO A 21 -19.88 10.43 -19.21
C PRO A 21 -18.80 9.75 -20.09
N TYR A 22 -19.18 8.80 -20.95
CA TYR A 22 -18.28 8.11 -21.88
C TYR A 22 -18.64 8.29 -23.36
N CYS A 23 -19.90 8.63 -23.67
CA CYS A 23 -20.39 8.64 -25.05
C CYS A 23 -21.52 9.66 -25.29
N ASP A 24 -21.77 10.52 -24.30
CA ASP A 24 -22.73 11.62 -24.32
C ASP A 24 -24.19 11.21 -24.62
N PHE A 25 -24.50 9.92 -24.58
CA PHE A 25 -25.85 9.42 -24.75
C PHE A 25 -26.76 10.00 -23.67
N LYS A 26 -27.77 10.75 -24.08
CA LYS A 26 -28.73 11.40 -23.18
C LYS A 26 -29.59 10.36 -22.46
N LEU A 27 -29.60 10.43 -21.13
CA LEU A 27 -30.43 9.59 -20.28
C LEU A 27 -31.79 10.26 -20.05
N GLU A 28 -32.87 9.48 -20.16
CA GLU A 28 -34.22 9.93 -19.78
C GLU A 28 -34.30 10.31 -18.30
N LYS A 29 -33.53 9.60 -17.46
CA LYS A 29 -33.45 9.83 -16.01
C LYS A 29 -32.11 9.37 -15.45
N ILE A 30 -31.58 10.10 -14.48
CA ILE A 30 -30.40 9.68 -13.72
C ILE A 30 -30.74 8.39 -12.94
N PRO A 31 -30.01 7.29 -13.14
CA PRO A 31 -30.18 6.06 -12.37
C PRO A 31 -29.91 6.29 -10.88
N LYS A 32 -30.65 5.62 -10.00
CA LYS A 32 -30.44 5.69 -8.54
C LYS A 32 -29.24 4.85 -8.05
N ARG A 33 -28.81 3.87 -8.84
CA ARG A 33 -27.75 2.90 -8.51
C ARG A 33 -26.80 2.73 -9.68
N LYS A 34 -25.63 2.12 -9.45
CA LYS A 34 -24.69 1.73 -10.51
C LYS A 34 -25.46 1.01 -11.62
N SER A 35 -25.29 1.46 -12.86
CA SER A 35 -25.98 0.90 -14.03
C SER A 35 -25.06 0.95 -15.25
N LYS A 36 -25.45 0.30 -16.35
CA LYS A 36 -24.72 0.37 -17.61
C LYS A 36 -25.42 1.35 -18.55
N CYS A 37 -24.65 2.13 -19.30
CA CYS A 37 -25.20 2.99 -20.35
C CYS A 37 -25.94 2.14 -21.40
N LYS A 38 -27.12 2.59 -21.85
CA LYS A 38 -27.91 1.88 -22.88
C LYS A 38 -27.17 1.83 -24.23
N SER A 39 -26.38 2.86 -24.54
CA SER A 39 -25.59 2.98 -25.78
C SER A 39 -24.26 2.22 -25.67
N CYS A 40 -23.27 2.75 -24.96
CA CYS A 40 -21.91 2.20 -24.95
C CYS A 40 -21.69 1.01 -23.99
N LYS A 41 -22.71 0.60 -23.23
CA LYS A 41 -22.66 -0.50 -22.23
C LYS A 41 -21.64 -0.33 -21.09
N LYS A 42 -20.87 0.76 -21.05
CA LYS A 42 -19.94 1.07 -19.96
C LYS A 42 -20.69 1.35 -18.64
N PRO A 43 -20.13 0.98 -17.48
CA PRO A 43 -20.73 1.23 -16.18
C PRO A 43 -20.68 2.73 -15.83
N ILE A 44 -21.82 3.29 -15.44
CA ILE A 44 -21.99 4.67 -14.96
C ILE A 44 -22.33 4.67 -13.47
N TYR A 45 -21.74 5.62 -12.75
CA TYR A 45 -21.79 5.69 -11.29
C TYR A 45 -22.51 6.97 -10.85
N PRO A 46 -23.81 6.89 -10.46
CA PRO A 46 -24.51 8.04 -9.91
C PRO A 46 -24.02 8.33 -8.48
N ARG A 47 -23.54 9.55 -8.24
CA ARG A 47 -23.04 10.03 -6.94
C ARG A 47 -23.41 11.49 -6.75
N LYS A 48 -23.45 11.93 -5.49
CA LYS A 48 -23.47 13.36 -5.18
C LYS A 48 -22.06 13.90 -5.29
N GLU A 49 -21.90 15.03 -5.96
CA GLU A 49 -20.65 15.77 -5.97
C GLU A 49 -20.47 16.46 -4.60
N PRO A 50 -19.35 16.26 -3.88
CA PRO A 50 -19.20 16.71 -2.50
C PRO A 50 -19.31 18.23 -2.27
N LEU A 51 -18.95 19.07 -3.24
CA LEU A 51 -18.93 20.53 -3.07
C LEU A 51 -20.28 21.18 -3.39
N SER A 52 -20.93 20.76 -4.48
CA SER A 52 -22.21 21.30 -4.96
C SER A 52 -23.43 20.54 -4.43
N ASN A 53 -23.23 19.33 -3.90
CA ASN A 53 -24.28 18.38 -3.53
C ASN A 53 -25.21 17.94 -4.67
N GLU A 54 -24.87 18.26 -5.92
CA GLU A 54 -25.63 17.85 -7.09
C GLU A 54 -25.39 16.38 -7.43
N TYR A 55 -26.44 15.69 -7.89
CA TYR A 55 -26.29 14.33 -8.40
C TYR A 55 -25.73 14.36 -9.82
N LYS A 56 -24.54 13.76 -9.99
CA LYS A 56 -23.86 13.61 -11.27
C LYS A 56 -23.56 12.15 -11.57
N LEU A 57 -23.30 11.86 -12.84
CA LEU A 57 -22.89 10.57 -13.38
C LEU A 57 -21.39 10.57 -13.63
N TYR A 58 -20.70 9.60 -13.04
CA TYR A 58 -19.26 9.50 -13.10
C TYR A 58 -18.79 8.27 -13.86
N ARG A 59 -17.59 8.38 -14.43
CA ARG A 59 -16.81 7.23 -14.90
C ARG A 59 -16.19 6.54 -13.70
N GLU A 60 -15.74 5.31 -13.90
CA GLU A 60 -14.99 4.58 -12.86
C GLU A 60 -13.71 5.31 -12.47
N GLY A 61 -12.99 5.85 -13.46
CA GLY A 61 -11.77 6.61 -13.25
C GLY A 61 -11.93 7.93 -12.50
N ASP A 62 -13.16 8.46 -12.42
CA ASP A 62 -13.48 9.69 -11.69
C ASP A 62 -13.73 9.43 -10.19
N LEU A 63 -13.95 8.17 -9.79
CA LEU A 63 -14.30 7.85 -8.40
C LEU A 63 -13.19 8.22 -7.40
N PHE A 64 -11.93 8.15 -7.83
CA PHE A 64 -10.80 8.55 -7.00
C PHE A 64 -10.74 10.07 -6.78
N LEU A 65 -11.15 10.85 -7.80
CA LEU A 65 -11.30 12.30 -7.66
C LEU A 65 -12.45 12.63 -6.70
N LEU A 66 -13.55 11.87 -6.75
CA LEU A 66 -14.65 12.03 -5.79
C LEU A 66 -14.20 11.82 -4.34
N ASP A 67 -13.37 10.81 -4.08
CA ASP A 67 -12.81 10.59 -2.74
C ASP A 67 -11.95 11.78 -2.29
N GLU A 68 -11.16 12.38 -3.21
CA GLU A 68 -10.38 13.59 -2.92
C GLU A 68 -11.29 14.80 -2.63
N LEU A 69 -12.36 14.98 -3.39
CA LEU A 69 -13.34 16.06 -3.21
C LEU A 69 -14.10 15.89 -1.89
N MET A 70 -14.41 14.65 -1.50
CA MET A 70 -15.05 14.36 -0.22
C MET A 70 -14.13 14.75 0.94
N ALA A 71 -12.87 14.30 0.93
CA ALA A 71 -11.89 14.71 1.92
C ALA A 71 -11.67 16.23 1.96
N PHE A 72 -11.76 16.90 0.80
CA PHE A 72 -11.73 18.36 0.72
C PHE A 72 -12.93 19.01 1.38
N SER A 73 -14.14 18.51 1.12
CA SER A 73 -15.37 19.03 1.74
C SER A 73 -15.42 18.82 3.25
N GLU A 74 -14.83 17.73 3.75
CA GLU A 74 -14.82 17.35 5.17
C GLU A 74 -13.65 17.96 5.97
N GLY A 75 -12.74 18.67 5.30
CA GLY A 75 -11.56 19.26 5.95
C GLY A 75 -10.45 18.26 6.28
N THR A 76 -10.52 17.03 5.78
CA THR A 76 -9.52 15.94 5.97
C THR A 76 -8.54 15.81 4.80
N TRP A 77 -8.55 16.76 3.86
CA TRP A 77 -7.78 16.69 2.62
C TRP A 77 -6.27 16.58 2.82
N ASP A 78 -5.69 17.25 3.81
CA ASP A 78 -4.23 17.23 3.97
C ASP A 78 -3.72 15.82 4.30
N ASP A 79 -4.46 15.06 5.11
CA ASP A 79 -4.16 13.65 5.40
C ASP A 79 -4.42 12.76 4.19
N TRP A 80 -5.54 12.96 3.50
CA TRP A 80 -5.86 12.24 2.27
C TRP A 80 -4.77 12.44 1.23
N TYR A 81 -4.32 13.67 1.01
CA TYR A 81 -3.32 14.03 0.02
C TYR A 81 -1.95 13.48 0.41
N LYS A 82 -1.57 13.56 1.70
CA LYS A 82 -0.33 12.95 2.19
C LYS A 82 -0.27 11.45 1.87
N TYR A 83 -1.39 10.73 2.03
CA TYR A 83 -1.46 9.31 1.75
C TYR A 83 -1.52 8.99 0.23
N ASN A 84 -2.26 9.79 -0.54
CA ASN A 84 -2.59 9.48 -1.94
C ASN A 84 -1.72 10.20 -2.99
N LYS A 85 -0.88 11.16 -2.61
CA LYS A 85 -0.05 11.92 -3.55
C LYS A 85 0.79 11.00 -4.44
N GLY A 86 1.41 9.97 -3.88
CA GLY A 86 2.21 9.02 -4.67
C GLY A 86 1.40 8.29 -5.74
N ILE A 87 0.12 8.00 -5.47
CA ILE A 87 -0.80 7.37 -6.44
C ILE A 87 -1.16 8.39 -7.53
N LEU A 88 -1.44 9.65 -7.17
CA LEU A 88 -1.72 10.72 -8.14
C LEU A 88 -0.54 10.97 -9.08
N ASP A 89 0.68 11.00 -8.54
CA ASP A 89 1.89 11.21 -9.31
C ASP A 89 2.15 10.01 -10.25
N ALA A 90 2.00 8.79 -9.75
CA ALA A 90 2.10 7.57 -10.56
C ALA A 90 1.04 7.48 -11.66
N ARG A 91 -0.20 7.92 -11.38
CA ARG A 91 -1.29 7.93 -12.36
C ARG A 91 -0.97 8.86 -13.54
N LYS A 92 -0.42 10.04 -13.27
CA LYS A 92 0.03 10.99 -14.31
C LYS A 92 1.18 10.44 -15.13
N GLU A 93 2.16 9.81 -14.48
CA GLU A 93 3.28 9.18 -15.17
C GLU A 93 2.80 8.09 -16.13
N LEU A 94 1.89 7.21 -15.68
CA LEU A 94 1.30 6.17 -16.50
C LEU A 94 0.47 6.74 -17.66
N ALA A 95 -0.30 7.79 -17.44
CA ALA A 95 -1.10 8.44 -18.48
C ALA A 95 -0.20 8.94 -19.63
N VAL A 96 0.92 9.59 -19.29
CA VAL A 96 1.92 10.02 -20.27
C VAL A 96 2.54 8.83 -21.00
N ASN A 97 2.94 7.78 -20.27
CA ASN A 97 3.57 6.60 -20.84
C ASN A 97 2.64 5.83 -21.80
N TRP A 98 1.35 5.74 -21.47
CA TRP A 98 0.35 5.02 -22.23
C TRP A 98 -0.33 5.89 -23.30
N LYS A 99 -0.07 7.20 -23.32
CA LYS A 99 -0.68 8.18 -24.23
C LYS A 99 -2.21 8.17 -24.14
N VAL A 100 -2.73 8.10 -22.92
CA VAL A 100 -4.17 8.13 -22.60
C VAL A 100 -4.49 9.28 -21.66
N ASP A 101 -5.76 9.58 -21.49
CA ASP A 101 -6.20 10.53 -20.46
C ASP A 101 -5.93 9.99 -19.05
N GLU A 102 -5.62 10.86 -18.08
CA GLU A 102 -5.34 10.46 -16.69
C GLU A 102 -6.50 9.65 -16.09
N THR A 103 -7.74 9.99 -16.45
CA THR A 103 -8.93 9.30 -15.94
C THR A 103 -9.10 7.89 -16.51
N GLU A 104 -8.44 7.56 -17.62
CA GLU A 104 -8.44 6.22 -18.19
C GLU A 104 -7.42 5.28 -17.53
N VAL A 105 -6.44 5.82 -16.80
CA VAL A 105 -5.50 5.01 -16.02
C VAL A 105 -6.21 4.42 -14.79
N PRO A 106 -6.24 3.08 -14.63
CA PRO A 106 -6.81 2.45 -13.46
C PRO A 106 -6.04 2.77 -12.18
N ILE A 107 -6.77 3.02 -11.10
CA ILE A 107 -6.17 3.27 -9.77
C ILE A 107 -5.35 2.09 -9.26
N PRO A 108 -5.75 0.81 -9.46
CA PRO A 108 -4.90 -0.32 -9.09
C PRO A 108 -3.51 -0.24 -9.74
N ASP A 109 -3.43 0.06 -11.04
CA ASP A 109 -2.16 0.16 -11.76
C ASP A 109 -1.30 1.33 -11.26
N ALA A 110 -1.91 2.49 -11.01
CA ALA A 110 -1.22 3.62 -10.42
C ALA A 110 -0.70 3.30 -9.01
N ARG A 111 -1.45 2.53 -8.21
CA ARG A 111 -1.02 2.08 -6.88
C ARG A 111 0.15 1.10 -6.97
N TRP A 112 0.08 0.13 -7.89
CA TRP A 112 1.20 -0.78 -8.14
C TRP A 112 2.45 -0.05 -8.60
N ARG A 113 2.32 0.94 -9.50
CA ARG A 113 3.44 1.80 -9.92
C ARG A 113 4.04 2.54 -8.73
N LYS A 114 3.21 3.15 -7.88
CA LYS A 114 3.66 3.81 -6.63
C LYS A 114 4.41 2.84 -5.72
N LEU A 115 3.87 1.64 -5.49
CA LEU A 115 4.49 0.64 -4.61
C LEU A 115 5.83 0.13 -5.15
N ASN A 116 5.92 -0.12 -6.46
CA ASN A 116 7.19 -0.48 -7.09
C ASN A 116 8.24 0.64 -6.96
N ASN A 117 7.84 1.89 -7.16
CA ASN A 117 8.74 3.03 -6.96
C ASN A 117 9.20 3.13 -5.48
N ASP A 118 8.29 2.92 -4.54
CA ASP A 118 8.64 2.89 -3.11
C ASP A 118 9.59 1.74 -2.76
N LEU A 119 9.42 0.54 -3.33
CA LEU A 119 10.38 -0.55 -3.15
C LEU A 119 11.78 -0.13 -3.59
N VAL A 120 11.91 0.47 -4.76
CA VAL A 120 13.19 0.93 -5.30
C VAL A 120 13.81 1.99 -4.40
N THR A 121 13.06 3.03 -4.06
CA THR A 121 13.56 4.13 -3.21
C THR A 121 13.94 3.62 -1.82
N SER A 122 13.07 2.86 -1.16
CA SER A 122 13.34 2.35 0.19
C SER A 122 14.50 1.36 0.22
N THR A 123 14.70 0.58 -0.84
CA THR A 123 15.88 -0.29 -0.96
C THR A 123 17.16 0.52 -1.10
N GLN A 124 17.16 1.56 -1.96
CA GLN A 124 18.32 2.44 -2.17
C GLN A 124 18.69 3.21 -0.89
N GLU A 125 17.68 3.66 -0.15
CA GLU A 125 17.84 4.38 1.12
C GLU A 125 18.11 3.45 2.31
N GLN A 126 17.99 2.13 2.11
CA GLN A 126 18.03 1.12 3.18
C GLN A 126 17.02 1.41 4.31
N ASP A 127 15.87 1.99 3.96
CA ASP A 127 14.75 2.18 4.87
C ASP A 127 13.98 0.87 5.00
N TRP A 128 14.47 -0.01 5.87
CA TRP A 128 13.93 -1.35 6.09
C TRP A 128 12.47 -1.33 6.58
N ASP A 129 12.09 -0.31 7.35
CA ASP A 129 10.73 -0.18 7.87
C ASP A 129 9.75 0.16 6.75
N LYS A 130 10.08 1.15 5.92
CA LYS A 130 9.26 1.52 4.75
C LYS A 130 9.26 0.40 3.71
N LEU A 131 10.40 -0.27 3.49
CA LEU A 131 10.50 -1.41 2.59
C LEU A 131 9.58 -2.56 3.03
N ASN A 132 9.63 -2.91 4.32
CA ASN A 132 8.76 -3.92 4.92
C ASN A 132 7.28 -3.57 4.80
N LEU A 133 6.91 -2.31 5.09
CA LEU A 133 5.54 -1.82 4.93
C LEU A 133 5.07 -1.90 3.47
N THR A 134 5.96 -1.62 2.52
CA THR A 134 5.65 -1.68 1.09
C THR A 134 5.36 -3.11 0.63
N TYR A 135 6.18 -4.09 1.03
CA TYR A 135 5.89 -5.51 0.78
C TYR A 135 4.57 -5.96 1.42
N SER A 136 4.27 -5.48 2.63
CA SER A 136 3.00 -5.77 3.31
C SER A 136 1.79 -5.21 2.56
N ASP A 137 1.86 -3.96 2.07
CA ASP A 137 0.78 -3.37 1.26
C ASP A 137 0.62 -4.11 -0.07
N MET A 138 1.72 -4.46 -0.75
CA MET A 138 1.67 -5.24 -1.98
C MET A 138 0.99 -6.61 -1.78
N LEU A 139 1.34 -7.35 -0.72
CA LEU A 139 0.66 -8.62 -0.38
C LEU A 139 -0.82 -8.42 -0.05
N TYR A 140 -1.16 -7.34 0.66
CA TYR A 140 -2.55 -6.98 0.89
C TYR A 140 -3.29 -6.73 -0.43
N ARG A 141 -2.68 -6.02 -1.39
CA ARG A 141 -3.22 -5.80 -2.74
C ARG A 141 -3.44 -7.08 -3.51
N VAL A 142 -2.48 -8.01 -3.49
CA VAL A 142 -2.65 -9.33 -4.11
C VAL A 142 -3.91 -10.03 -3.60
N SER A 143 -4.13 -9.99 -2.29
CA SER A 143 -5.30 -10.62 -1.66
C SER A 143 -6.61 -9.94 -2.05
N ILE A 144 -6.69 -8.60 -2.03
CA ILE A 144 -7.94 -7.89 -2.33
C ILE A 144 -8.26 -7.84 -3.83
N GLU A 145 -7.26 -7.94 -4.69
CA GLU A 145 -7.39 -7.91 -6.15
C GLU A 145 -7.47 -9.31 -6.77
N ASP A 146 -7.32 -10.37 -5.95
CA ASP A 146 -7.26 -11.77 -6.40
C ASP A 146 -6.25 -11.97 -7.55
N SER A 147 -5.06 -11.37 -7.40
CA SER A 147 -4.05 -11.28 -8.46
C SER A 147 -2.86 -12.22 -8.26
N SER A 148 -2.99 -13.21 -7.36
CA SER A 148 -1.93 -14.16 -7.01
C SER A 148 -1.33 -14.89 -8.22
N ALA A 149 -2.14 -15.23 -9.22
CA ALA A 149 -1.69 -15.89 -10.44
C ALA A 149 -0.79 -15.03 -11.35
N LYS A 150 -0.76 -13.70 -11.13
CA LYS A 150 -0.03 -12.73 -11.96
C LYS A 150 1.04 -11.97 -11.18
N THR A 151 1.23 -12.30 -9.91
CA THR A 151 2.18 -11.61 -9.02
C THR A 151 3.14 -12.65 -8.43
N PRO A 152 4.45 -12.38 -8.38
CA PRO A 152 5.40 -13.29 -7.74
C PRO A 152 5.23 -13.23 -6.21
N VAL A 153 4.24 -13.93 -5.68
CA VAL A 153 3.88 -13.90 -4.26
C VAL A 153 5.05 -14.34 -3.39
N ASN A 154 5.81 -15.36 -3.82
CA ASN A 154 7.02 -15.81 -3.14
C ASN A 154 8.05 -14.69 -2.96
N GLU A 155 8.29 -13.86 -3.97
CA GLU A 155 9.19 -12.70 -3.89
C GLU A 155 8.69 -11.65 -2.89
N LEU A 156 7.37 -11.39 -2.86
CA LEU A 156 6.78 -10.46 -1.90
C LEU A 156 6.84 -10.98 -0.47
N VAL A 157 6.61 -12.28 -0.26
CA VAL A 157 6.74 -12.94 1.04
C VAL A 157 8.19 -12.91 1.51
N ALA A 158 9.13 -13.20 0.62
CA ALA A 158 10.56 -13.09 0.90
C ALA A 158 10.93 -11.68 1.38
N GLY A 159 10.50 -10.67 0.63
CA GLY A 159 10.71 -9.27 0.97
C GLY A 159 10.13 -8.90 2.34
N LEU A 160 8.86 -9.26 2.59
CA LEU A 160 8.21 -9.04 3.87
C LEU A 160 8.98 -9.73 5.01
N MET A 161 9.39 -10.99 4.82
CA MET A 161 10.08 -11.80 5.81
C MET A 161 11.43 -11.23 6.21
N VAL A 162 12.29 -11.00 5.23
CA VAL A 162 13.67 -10.59 5.45
C VAL A 162 13.72 -9.17 6.04
N THR A 163 12.98 -8.24 5.45
CA THR A 163 13.00 -6.83 5.88
C THR A 163 12.32 -6.60 7.23
N GLY A 164 11.41 -7.50 7.62
CA GLY A 164 10.77 -7.47 8.94
C GLY A 164 11.68 -7.90 10.08
N TYR A 165 12.90 -8.36 9.79
CA TYR A 165 13.81 -8.80 10.83
C TYR A 165 14.11 -7.69 11.84
N TYR A 166 14.57 -6.50 11.48
CA TYR A 166 14.90 -5.51 12.53
C TYR A 166 13.70 -4.78 13.15
N LYS A 167 12.46 -5.17 12.80
CA LYS A 167 11.29 -4.57 13.44
C LYS A 167 11.20 -4.93 14.91
N LYS A 168 10.87 -3.92 15.70
CA LYS A 168 10.52 -4.04 17.10
C LYS A 168 9.01 -4.13 17.23
N ASN A 169 8.53 -5.02 18.08
CA ASN A 169 7.13 -5.09 18.48
C ASN A 169 6.75 -3.86 19.33
N TYR A 170 5.47 -3.77 19.72
CA TYR A 170 4.97 -2.69 20.57
C TYR A 170 5.65 -2.59 21.95
N LEU A 171 6.35 -3.64 22.39
CA LEU A 171 7.13 -3.69 23.62
C LEU A 171 8.59 -3.26 23.43
N GLY A 172 8.99 -2.86 22.21
CA GLY A 172 10.35 -2.46 21.89
C GLY A 172 11.31 -3.65 21.71
N GLU A 173 10.82 -4.89 21.74
CA GLU A 173 11.59 -6.10 21.53
C GLU A 173 11.65 -6.44 20.04
N TYR A 174 12.78 -6.96 19.56
CA TYR A 174 12.90 -7.43 18.19
C TYR A 174 12.00 -8.65 17.94
N GLY A 175 10.85 -8.44 17.32
CA GLY A 175 9.86 -9.45 16.96
C GLY A 175 9.25 -9.13 15.60
N SER A 176 8.84 -10.13 14.83
CA SER A 176 8.01 -9.84 13.65
C SER A 176 6.72 -9.19 14.17
N ASN A 177 6.41 -7.98 13.72
CA ASN A 177 5.16 -7.33 14.11
C ASN A 177 3.98 -8.28 13.88
N GLY A 178 2.98 -8.33 14.77
CA GLY A 178 1.76 -9.14 14.57
C GLY A 178 1.16 -9.07 13.16
N PRO A 179 1.21 -7.92 12.46
CA PRO A 179 0.91 -7.82 11.02
C PRO A 179 1.70 -8.77 10.11
N GLN A 180 2.98 -9.01 10.33
CA GLN A 180 3.83 -9.86 9.51
C GLN A 180 3.48 -11.34 9.65
N THR A 181 3.35 -11.85 10.88
CA THR A 181 2.92 -13.24 11.14
C THR A 181 1.50 -13.45 10.64
N SER A 182 0.58 -12.50 10.89
CA SER A 182 -0.80 -12.58 10.42
C SER A 182 -0.91 -12.62 8.89
N ARG A 183 -0.09 -11.84 8.17
CA ARG A 183 -0.11 -11.82 6.70
C ARG A 183 0.44 -13.09 6.09
N ILE A 184 1.46 -13.70 6.71
CA ILE A 184 2.05 -14.95 6.23
C ILE A 184 1.19 -16.15 6.60
N ALA A 185 0.53 -16.12 7.76
CA ALA A 185 -0.46 -17.12 8.18
C ALA A 185 -1.65 -17.23 7.21
N LEU A 186 -1.89 -16.23 6.36
CA LEU A 186 -2.86 -16.34 5.26
C LEU A 186 -2.42 -17.31 4.16
N LEU A 187 -1.11 -17.59 4.07
CA LEU A 187 -0.52 -18.52 3.12
C LEU A 187 -0.26 -19.88 3.79
N THR A 188 0.45 -19.88 4.92
CA THR A 188 0.74 -21.07 5.72
C THR A 188 1.21 -20.68 7.13
N THR A 189 1.01 -21.57 8.09
CA THR A 189 1.59 -21.46 9.43
C THR A 189 2.80 -22.37 9.63
N ASP A 190 3.14 -23.21 8.64
CA ASP A 190 4.31 -24.08 8.68
C ASP A 190 5.57 -23.28 8.28
N PRO A 191 6.52 -23.08 9.20
CA PRO A 191 7.74 -22.34 8.91
C PRO A 191 8.66 -23.01 7.86
N ASP A 192 8.59 -24.32 7.70
CA ASP A 192 9.39 -25.05 6.71
C ASP A 192 8.81 -24.82 5.31
N GLU A 193 7.49 -24.81 5.17
CA GLU A 193 6.83 -24.37 3.93
C GLU A 193 7.16 -22.92 3.58
N VAL A 194 7.23 -22.02 4.58
CA VAL A 194 7.66 -20.63 4.35
C VAL A 194 9.10 -20.56 3.88
N TYR A 195 10.01 -21.35 4.47
CA TYR A 195 11.40 -21.41 4.02
C TYR A 195 11.51 -21.91 2.58
N ASP A 196 10.84 -23.02 2.27
CA ASP A 196 10.84 -23.60 0.93
C ASP A 196 10.24 -22.64 -0.11
N LEU A 197 9.24 -21.85 0.27
CA LEU A 197 8.65 -20.82 -0.57
C LEU A 197 9.64 -19.70 -0.95
N ILE A 198 10.55 -19.32 -0.04
CA ILE A 198 11.36 -18.10 -0.21
C ILE A 198 12.86 -18.34 -0.43
N LYS A 199 13.39 -19.54 -0.15
CA LYS A 199 14.85 -19.80 -0.14
C LYS A 199 15.55 -19.54 -1.47
N ASP A 200 14.87 -19.77 -2.58
CA ASP A 200 15.43 -19.61 -3.93
C ASP A 200 15.04 -18.27 -4.58
N THR A 201 14.38 -17.37 -3.83
CA THR A 201 13.94 -16.07 -4.36
C THR A 201 15.09 -15.08 -4.46
N GLN A 202 15.06 -14.26 -5.51
CA GLN A 202 16.07 -13.20 -5.70
C GLN A 202 15.96 -12.15 -4.59
N THR A 203 14.73 -11.86 -4.14
CA THR A 203 14.46 -10.91 -3.07
C THR A 203 15.07 -11.39 -1.75
N ALA A 204 14.92 -12.67 -1.38
CA ALA A 204 15.54 -13.20 -0.17
C ALA A 204 17.06 -13.04 -0.22
N GLN A 205 17.69 -13.48 -1.31
CA GLN A 205 19.15 -13.39 -1.48
C GLN A 205 19.65 -11.95 -1.38
N SER A 206 19.00 -11.02 -2.10
CA SER A 206 19.43 -9.62 -2.17
C SER A 206 19.24 -8.91 -0.82
N CYS A 207 18.07 -9.06 -0.20
CA CYS A 207 17.80 -8.42 1.10
C CYS A 207 18.68 -9.02 2.21
N CYS A 208 18.88 -10.33 2.25
CA CYS A 208 19.77 -10.99 3.21
C CYS A 208 21.21 -10.47 3.08
N ALA A 209 21.71 -10.34 1.84
CA ALA A 209 23.03 -9.80 1.57
C ALA A 209 23.17 -8.34 2.04
N MET A 210 22.19 -7.48 1.75
CA MET A 210 22.22 -6.07 2.16
C MET A 210 22.11 -5.89 3.68
N MET A 211 21.30 -6.72 4.33
CA MET A 211 21.08 -6.68 5.79
C MET A 211 22.14 -7.46 6.58
N ASN A 212 23.06 -8.15 5.88
CA ASN A 212 24.09 -9.02 6.47
C ASN A 212 23.51 -10.05 7.45
N ILE A 213 22.48 -10.77 6.99
CA ILE A 213 21.78 -11.79 7.77
C ILE A 213 21.48 -13.02 6.90
N SER A 214 21.55 -14.23 7.48
CA SER A 214 21.18 -15.44 6.75
C SER A 214 19.68 -15.71 6.81
N LEU A 215 19.16 -16.36 5.77
CA LEU A 215 17.76 -16.75 5.72
C LEU A 215 17.39 -17.72 6.86
N GLU A 216 18.30 -18.63 7.19
CA GLU A 216 18.13 -19.59 8.30
C GLU A 216 17.93 -18.86 9.63
N THR A 217 18.64 -17.74 9.83
CA THR A 217 18.49 -16.91 11.04
C THR A 217 17.10 -16.29 11.10
N ILE A 218 16.58 -15.83 9.95
CA ILE A 218 15.24 -15.23 9.84
C ILE A 218 14.16 -16.29 10.12
N ILE A 219 14.27 -17.48 9.51
CA ILE A 219 13.32 -18.57 9.75
C ILE A 219 13.37 -19.06 11.19
N LYS A 220 14.56 -19.22 11.78
CA LYS A 220 14.71 -19.61 13.19
C LYS A 220 13.98 -18.63 14.11
N ARG A 221 14.08 -17.33 13.83
CA ARG A 221 13.34 -16.31 14.59
C ARG A 221 11.82 -16.41 14.37
N TYR A 222 11.39 -16.61 13.14
CA TYR A 222 9.97 -16.78 12.82
C TYR A 222 9.35 -17.97 13.55
N LYS A 223 10.04 -19.13 13.54
CA LYS A 223 9.69 -20.31 14.36
C LYS A 223 9.51 -19.94 15.84
N ALA A 224 10.49 -19.23 16.41
CA ALA A 224 10.43 -18.81 17.81
C ALA A 224 9.26 -17.84 18.10
N GLN A 225 8.87 -16.99 17.15
CA GLN A 225 7.71 -16.12 17.33
C GLN A 225 6.41 -16.91 17.32
N LEU A 226 6.23 -17.84 16.38
CA LEU A 226 5.01 -18.66 16.32
C LEU A 226 4.80 -19.49 17.60
N ILE A 227 5.89 -19.98 18.20
CA ILE A 227 5.84 -20.66 19.50
C ILE A 227 5.30 -19.71 20.57
N ARG A 228 5.89 -18.51 20.71
CA ARG A 228 5.42 -17.50 21.69
C ARG A 228 3.96 -17.08 21.47
N ASP A 229 3.56 -16.88 20.21
CA ASP A 229 2.20 -16.48 19.86
C ASP A 229 1.21 -17.60 20.23
N ASN A 230 1.58 -18.87 20.07
CA ASN A 230 0.76 -20.01 20.50
C ASN A 230 0.68 -20.14 22.02
N GLU A 231 1.80 -20.01 22.74
CA GLU A 231 1.83 -20.01 24.21
C GLU A 231 0.92 -18.91 24.78
N THR A 232 1.02 -17.69 24.25
CA THR A 232 0.17 -16.56 24.66
C THR A 232 -1.32 -16.85 24.39
N ARG A 233 -1.66 -17.50 23.27
CA ARG A 233 -3.04 -17.87 22.96
C ARG A 233 -3.57 -18.94 23.92
N GLU A 234 -2.75 -19.91 24.30
CA GLU A 234 -3.10 -20.93 25.28
C GLU A 234 -3.34 -20.32 26.66
N GLU A 235 -2.49 -19.38 27.09
CA GLU A 235 -2.67 -18.63 28.35
C GLU A 235 -3.99 -17.83 28.36
N ILE A 236 -4.32 -17.16 27.25
CA ILE A 236 -5.60 -16.44 27.12
C ILE A 236 -6.79 -17.41 27.16
N GLN A 237 -6.68 -18.57 26.51
CA GLN A 237 -7.75 -19.57 26.52
C GLN A 237 -7.94 -20.22 27.89
N GLN A 238 -6.85 -20.45 28.63
CA GLN A 238 -6.88 -20.98 29.99
C GLN A 238 -7.38 -19.95 31.02
N SER A 239 -7.22 -18.65 30.74
CA SER A 239 -7.67 -17.54 31.59
C SER A 239 -9.10 -17.04 31.31
N ASN A 240 -9.89 -17.77 30.50
CA ASN A 240 -11.34 -17.58 30.33
C ASN A 240 -12.16 -17.93 31.59
N GLY A 241 -11.74 -17.37 32.73
CA GLY A 241 -12.46 -17.34 34.00
C GLY A 241 -12.25 -16.02 34.75
N GLU A 242 -11.09 -15.35 34.65
CA GLU A 242 -10.85 -14.07 35.32
C GLU A 242 -9.51 -13.45 34.88
N TYR A 243 -9.53 -12.47 33.98
CA TYR A 243 -8.38 -11.57 33.79
C TYR A 243 -8.89 -10.13 33.88
N LYS A 244 -8.87 -9.55 35.09
CA LYS A 244 -8.95 -8.10 35.29
C LYS A 244 -7.58 -7.53 34.99
N VAL A 245 -7.39 -6.98 33.79
CA VAL A 245 -6.26 -6.08 33.53
C VAL A 245 -6.54 -4.78 34.28
N THR A 246 -5.96 -4.63 35.48
CA THR A 246 -5.86 -3.33 36.13
C THR A 246 -4.69 -2.61 35.48
N LEU A 247 -4.98 -1.81 34.44
CA LEU A 247 -4.03 -0.83 33.92
C LEU A 247 -3.97 0.33 34.92
N GLU A 248 -3.02 0.27 35.86
CA GLU A 248 -2.57 1.48 36.54
C GLU A 248 -1.77 2.32 35.53
N VAL A 249 -2.48 3.19 34.83
CA VAL A 249 -1.87 4.22 33.99
C VAL A 249 -1.50 5.38 34.90
N ASP A 250 -0.26 5.41 35.38
CA ASP A 250 0.28 6.57 36.06
C ASP A 250 0.65 7.62 35.00
N LEU A 251 -0.28 8.55 34.75
CA LEU A 251 -0.10 9.66 33.82
C LEU A 251 0.66 10.78 34.50
N GLU A 252 1.98 10.68 34.60
CA GLU A 252 2.80 11.87 34.85
C GLU A 252 2.91 12.70 33.55
N PRO A 253 2.51 13.99 33.57
CA PRO A 253 2.55 14.84 32.39
C PRO A 253 3.99 15.32 32.11
N ILE A 254 4.64 14.74 31.10
CA ILE A 254 5.95 15.25 30.65
C ILE A 254 5.73 16.51 29.79
N GLN A 255 5.89 17.67 30.43
CA GLN A 255 6.21 18.93 29.74
C GLN A 255 7.73 19.10 29.60
N LYS A 256 8.15 19.57 28.41
CA LYS A 256 9.49 20.06 28.00
C LYS A 256 10.55 18.99 27.72
N ALA A 257 11.39 19.07 26.69
CA ALA A 257 11.58 20.05 25.61
C ALA A 257 12.40 19.40 24.47
N LEU A 258 12.15 19.86 23.24
CA LEU A 258 13.04 19.73 22.09
C LEU A 258 14.47 20.18 22.43
N LYS A 259 15.46 19.43 21.96
CA LYS A 259 16.65 19.92 21.24
C LYS A 259 17.36 18.72 20.58
N THR A 260 17.34 18.67 19.26
CA THR A 260 18.20 17.79 18.45
C THR A 260 19.15 18.69 17.65
N GLU A 261 20.46 18.51 17.85
CA GLU A 261 21.48 19.01 16.90
C GLU A 261 21.86 17.90 15.92
N PRO A 262 22.25 18.23 14.67
CA PRO A 262 22.48 17.26 13.61
C PRO A 262 23.93 16.79 13.57
N LYS A 263 24.14 15.48 13.37
CA LYS A 263 25.43 14.96 12.90
C LYS A 263 25.31 14.50 11.44
N LYS A 264 25.98 15.26 10.57
CA LYS A 264 26.40 14.87 9.22
C LYS A 264 27.29 13.63 9.29
N ASN A 265 27.18 12.74 8.31
CA ASN A 265 28.36 12.12 7.71
C ASN A 265 28.13 11.74 6.24
N LYS A 266 29.20 11.94 5.46
CA LYS A 266 29.38 11.68 4.03
C LYS A 266 29.81 10.23 3.80
N SER A 267 29.40 9.63 2.68
CA SER A 267 30.25 8.74 1.85
C SER A 267 29.46 8.33 0.59
N SER A 268 29.76 8.89 -0.58
CA SER A 268 30.67 8.34 -1.61
C SER A 268 29.99 7.29 -2.50
N ASN A 269 29.42 7.81 -3.59
CA ASN A 269 29.07 7.11 -4.82
C ASN A 269 30.27 6.30 -5.36
N LEU A 270 30.05 5.09 -5.88
CA LEU A 270 30.46 4.76 -7.27
C LEU A 270 30.04 3.38 -7.85
N TRP A 271 29.21 2.54 -7.20
CA TRP A 271 28.97 1.16 -7.69
C TRP A 271 27.54 0.80 -8.11
N ILE A 272 26.61 1.76 -8.21
CA ILE A 272 25.15 1.47 -8.36
C ILE A 272 24.69 1.29 -9.83
N ILE A 273 25.55 1.44 -10.83
CA ILE A 273 25.10 1.51 -12.24
C ILE A 273 24.74 0.13 -12.85
N VAL A 274 25.05 -1.01 -12.21
CA VAL A 274 24.83 -2.33 -12.84
C VAL A 274 23.47 -2.97 -12.55
N ILE A 275 22.73 -2.54 -11.52
CA ILE A 275 21.53 -3.27 -11.02
C ILE A 275 20.23 -2.86 -11.76
N VAL A 276 20.22 -1.71 -12.42
CA VAL A 276 18.99 -1.11 -13.02
C VAL A 276 18.48 -1.86 -14.25
N LEU A 277 19.30 -2.67 -14.92
CA LEU A 277 18.94 -3.19 -16.25
C LEU A 277 18.16 -4.52 -16.28
N VAL A 278 18.14 -5.31 -15.19
CA VAL A 278 17.55 -6.66 -15.24
C VAL A 278 16.07 -6.67 -14.86
N VAL A 279 15.62 -5.80 -13.93
CA VAL A 279 14.20 -5.73 -13.54
C VAL A 279 13.34 -5.05 -14.62
N LEU A 280 13.90 -4.13 -15.39
CA LEU A 280 13.21 -3.52 -16.53
C LEU A 280 13.13 -4.47 -17.76
N GLY A 281 14.08 -5.38 -17.91
CA GLY A 281 14.12 -6.33 -19.04
C GLY A 281 13.06 -7.43 -18.97
N ALA A 282 12.70 -7.89 -17.76
CA ALA A 282 11.73 -8.97 -17.59
C ALA A 282 10.27 -8.52 -17.84
N LEU A 283 9.97 -7.23 -17.69
CA LEU A 283 8.62 -6.67 -17.91
C LEU A 283 8.39 -6.15 -19.34
N ALA A 284 9.44 -5.97 -20.14
CA ALA A 284 9.33 -5.51 -21.52
C ALA A 284 9.19 -6.64 -22.56
N LEU A 285 9.33 -7.91 -22.16
CA LEU A 285 9.34 -9.08 -23.05
C LEU A 285 8.07 -9.94 -23.00
N GLN A 286 7.02 -9.48 -22.31
CA GLN A 286 5.70 -10.15 -22.28
C GLN A 286 4.52 -9.22 -22.66
N GLY A 287 4.81 -8.09 -23.33
CA GLY A 287 3.80 -7.19 -23.91
C GLY A 287 3.74 -7.29 -25.42
#